data_AF-A0A2R7L3J3-F1
#
_entry.id   AF-A0A2R7L3J3-F1
#
_cell.length_a   1.000
_cell.length_b   1.000
_cell.length_c   1.000
_cell.angle_alpha   90.00
_cell.angle_beta   90.00
_cell.angle_gamma   90.00
#
_symmetry.space_group_name_H-M   'P 1'
#
loop_
_entity.id
_entity.type
_entity.pdbx_description
1 polymer ?
#
loop_
_entity_poly.entity_id
_entity_poly.type
_entity_poly.pdbx_seq_one_letter_code
_entity_poly.pdbx_strand_id
1 'polypeptide(L)'
;MMKKRALIYGNQKCFSKYIKRRFQDVLEFDVCKDFKFLNEELEVYSVVVLVIYEEEDLIDFFKVYGNGVPLVVCAFNKKVLEIVIGFENIVLVDTAKIRSEILNQLNFYFKETILSTRLSPSIGYKGLLFRC
;
A
#
# COMPACT_ATOMS: atom_id res chain seq x y z
N MET A 1 -18.77 20.10 13.20
CA MET A 1 -17.55 19.76 13.96
C MET A 1 -16.35 20.12 13.07
N MET A 2 -15.35 20.85 13.57
CA MET A 2 -14.14 21.12 12.77
C MET A 2 -13.35 19.82 12.59
N LYS A 3 -12.93 19.54 11.35
CA LYS A 3 -12.10 18.37 11.04
C LYS A 3 -10.69 18.62 11.56
N LYS A 4 -10.05 17.55 12.06
CA LYS A 4 -8.63 17.60 12.41
C LYS A 4 -7.78 17.51 11.14
N ARG A 5 -6.66 18.22 11.13
CA ARG A 5 -5.70 18.17 10.00
C ARG A 5 -4.83 16.94 10.12
N ALA A 6 -4.58 16.29 9.00
CA ALA A 6 -3.69 15.15 8.85
C ALA A 6 -2.76 15.39 7.66
N LEU A 7 -1.50 15.01 7.83
CA LEU A 7 -0.51 15.09 6.76
C LEU A 7 -0.31 13.71 6.15
N ILE A 8 -0.40 13.59 4.83
CA ILE A 8 0.07 12.39 4.12
C ILE A 8 1.38 12.76 3.44
N TYR A 9 2.43 12.03 3.78
CA TYR A 9 3.70 12.06 3.07
C TYR A 9 3.83 10.84 2.18
N GLY A 10 4.22 11.07 0.94
CA GLY A 10 4.61 9.97 0.05
C GLY A 10 4.60 10.38 -1.41
N ASN A 11 5.54 9.81 -2.17
CA ASN A 11 5.73 10.14 -3.58
C ASN A 11 4.62 9.55 -4.50
N GLN A 12 3.79 8.63 -3.99
CA GLN A 12 2.79 7.91 -4.79
C GLN A 12 1.39 8.51 -4.71
N LYS A 13 0.94 9.08 -5.83
CA LYS A 13 -0.34 9.78 -5.93
C LYS A 13 -1.56 8.88 -5.67
N CYS A 14 -1.52 7.59 -5.99
CA CYS A 14 -2.70 6.73 -5.94
C CYS A 14 -3.14 6.38 -4.51
N PHE A 15 -2.20 5.96 -3.66
CA PHE A 15 -2.52 5.56 -2.29
C PHE A 15 -2.90 6.77 -1.43
N SER A 16 -2.17 7.90 -1.56
CA SER A 16 -2.51 9.14 -0.86
C SER A 16 -3.89 9.67 -1.28
N LYS A 17 -4.25 9.57 -2.58
CA LYS A 17 -5.61 9.89 -3.05
C LYS A 17 -6.67 8.97 -2.44
N TYR A 18 -6.37 7.68 -2.31
CA TYR A 18 -7.30 6.71 -1.72
C TYR A 18 -7.58 7.05 -0.25
N ILE A 19 -6.54 7.25 0.57
CA ILE A 19 -6.69 7.63 1.98
C ILE A 19 -7.49 8.93 2.09
N LYS A 20 -7.09 9.96 1.35
CA LYS A 20 -7.76 11.27 1.38
C LYS A 20 -9.25 11.13 1.09
N ARG A 21 -9.63 10.40 0.02
CA ARG A 21 -11.05 10.18 -0.32
C ARG A 21 -11.78 9.37 0.75
N ARG A 22 -11.14 8.34 1.31
CA ARG A 22 -11.77 7.40 2.24
C ARG A 22 -12.06 8.02 3.62
N PHE A 23 -11.27 9.00 4.03
CA PHE A 23 -11.33 9.64 5.34
C PHE A 23 -11.67 11.13 5.29
N GLN A 24 -12.06 11.66 4.12
CA GLN A 24 -12.39 13.08 3.94
C GLN A 24 -13.49 13.56 4.88
N ASP A 25 -14.38 12.69 5.34
CA ASP A 25 -15.50 13.06 6.22
C ASP A 25 -15.05 13.32 7.67
N VAL A 26 -13.90 12.79 8.07
CA VAL A 26 -13.37 12.86 9.45
C VAL A 26 -12.10 13.68 9.58
N LEU A 27 -11.30 13.77 8.51
CA LEU A 27 -10.00 14.44 8.51
C LEU A 27 -9.86 15.37 7.30
N GLU A 28 -9.12 16.45 7.49
CA GLU A 28 -8.65 17.32 6.41
C GLU A 28 -7.21 16.94 6.07
N PHE A 29 -6.98 16.50 4.82
CA PHE A 29 -5.67 16.00 4.41
C PHE A 29 -4.90 16.97 3.54
N ASP A 30 -3.71 17.31 4.02
CA ASP A 30 -2.62 17.86 3.22
C ASP A 30 -1.76 16.72 2.68
N VAL A 31 -1.24 16.90 1.46
CA VAL A 31 -0.36 15.90 0.83
C VAL A 31 0.98 16.57 0.53
N CYS A 32 2.03 16.10 1.20
CA CYS A 32 3.39 16.52 0.96
C CYS A 32 4.15 15.42 0.20
N LYS A 33 4.95 15.82 -0.79
CA LYS A 33 5.76 14.89 -1.60
C LYS A 33 7.26 14.98 -1.31
N ASP A 34 7.69 16.07 -0.68
CA ASP A 34 9.09 16.32 -0.38
C ASP A 34 9.19 17.11 0.92
N PHE A 35 9.78 16.50 1.94
CA PHE A 35 9.95 17.13 3.25
C PHE A 35 10.85 18.36 3.21
N LYS A 36 11.63 18.59 2.15
CA LYS A 36 12.41 19.83 2.01
C LYS A 36 11.55 21.09 2.03
N PHE A 37 10.27 20.97 1.65
CA PHE A 37 9.31 22.08 1.64
C PHE A 37 8.38 22.07 2.86
N LEU A 38 8.61 21.17 3.80
CA LEU A 38 7.85 21.17 5.04
C LEU A 38 8.41 22.26 5.95
N ASN A 39 7.74 23.42 5.97
CA ASN A 39 7.95 24.41 7.04
C ASN A 39 7.58 23.72 8.35
N GLU A 40 8.48 23.74 9.33
CA GLU A 40 8.63 22.82 10.47
C GLU A 40 7.44 22.67 11.45
N GLU A 41 6.24 23.18 11.11
CA GLU A 41 5.06 23.15 11.95
C GLU A 41 4.30 21.81 11.88
N LEU A 42 4.97 20.68 12.15
CA LEU A 42 4.30 19.38 12.22
C LEU A 42 3.19 19.34 13.29
N GLU A 43 3.33 20.16 14.33
CA GLU A 43 2.41 20.24 15.48
C GLU A 43 0.97 20.65 15.10
N VAL A 44 0.77 21.30 13.94
CA VAL A 44 -0.59 21.64 13.46
C VAL A 44 -1.37 20.41 13.01
N TYR A 45 -0.67 19.29 12.76
CA TYR A 45 -1.25 18.03 12.34
C TYR A 45 -1.55 17.14 13.53
N SER A 46 -2.75 16.57 13.56
CA SER A 46 -3.14 15.59 14.56
C SER A 46 -2.54 14.20 14.31
N VAL A 47 -2.07 13.95 13.08
CA VAL A 47 -1.40 12.71 12.67
C VAL A 47 -0.61 12.95 11.39
N VAL A 48 0.55 12.30 11.27
CA VAL A 48 1.32 12.19 10.04
C VAL A 48 1.24 10.75 9.53
N VAL A 49 0.92 10.58 8.26
CA VAL A 49 0.89 9.29 7.57
C VAL A 49 2.04 9.26 6.56
N LEU A 50 3.06 8.46 6.83
CA LEU A 50 4.17 8.21 5.92
C LEU A 50 3.89 7.00 5.06
N VAL A 51 3.94 7.17 3.74
CA VAL A 51 3.80 6.08 2.77
C VAL A 51 5.17 5.78 2.18
N ILE A 52 5.78 4.68 2.62
CA ILE A 52 7.19 4.35 2.36
C ILE A 52 7.26 3.10 1.47
N TYR A 53 7.84 3.25 0.28
CA TYR A 53 7.94 2.17 -0.70
C TYR A 53 9.32 1.53 -0.72
N GLU A 54 10.35 2.38 -0.63
CA GLU A 54 11.74 1.97 -0.75
C GLU A 54 12.55 2.40 0.47
N GLU A 55 13.77 1.91 0.61
CA GLU A 55 14.60 2.21 1.79
C GLU A 55 15.06 3.68 1.79
N GLU A 56 15.21 4.26 0.60
CA GLU A 56 15.59 5.65 0.36
C GLU A 56 14.55 6.64 0.95
N ASP A 57 13.28 6.24 0.98
CA ASP A 57 12.18 6.99 1.57
C ASP A 57 12.26 7.03 3.12
N LEU A 58 13.11 6.21 3.77
CA LEU A 58 13.25 6.19 5.24
C LEU A 58 13.92 7.45 5.79
N ILE A 59 14.71 8.16 4.98
CA ILE A 59 15.30 9.44 5.39
C ILE A 59 14.22 10.40 5.88
N ASP A 60 13.06 10.36 5.21
CA ASP A 60 11.91 11.19 5.53
C ASP A 60 11.17 10.73 6.79
N PHE A 61 11.17 9.43 7.07
CA PHE A 61 10.72 8.91 8.36
C PHE A 61 11.56 9.49 9.51
N PHE A 62 12.88 9.48 9.39
CA PHE A 62 13.78 9.98 10.43
C PHE A 62 13.66 11.49 10.68
N LYS A 63 13.21 12.28 9.68
CA LYS A 63 12.97 13.72 9.87
C LYS A 63 11.76 14.02 10.75
N VAL A 64 10.76 13.13 10.75
CA VAL A 64 9.50 13.36 11.49
C VAL A 64 9.39 12.54 12.77
N TYR A 65 10.13 11.44 12.86
CA TYR A 65 10.16 10.61 14.05
C TYR A 65 10.69 11.39 15.26
N GLY A 66 9.97 11.30 16.38
CA GLY A 66 10.34 12.00 17.61
C GLY A 66 9.79 13.43 17.75
N ASN A 67 9.14 14.00 16.72
CA ASN A 67 8.58 15.37 16.78
C ASN A 67 7.25 15.48 17.55
N GLY A 68 6.92 14.53 18.44
CA GLY A 68 5.73 14.57 19.30
C GLY A 68 4.38 14.36 18.59
N VAL A 69 4.35 14.27 17.26
CA VAL A 69 3.12 14.05 16.48
C VAL A 69 2.91 12.55 16.24
N PRO A 70 1.68 12.01 16.44
CA PRO A 70 1.38 10.62 16.14
C PRO A 70 1.74 10.25 14.69
N LEU A 71 2.46 9.15 14.52
CA LEU A 71 3.00 8.72 13.24
C LEU A 71 2.38 7.39 12.80
N VAL A 72 1.86 7.35 11.58
CA VAL A 72 1.43 6.12 10.91
C VAL A 72 2.40 5.85 9.77
N VAL A 73 2.97 4.65 9.72
CA VAL A 73 3.90 4.24 8.67
C VAL A 73 3.29 3.12 7.84
N CYS A 74 3.00 3.39 6.56
CA CYS A 74 2.55 2.39 5.60
C CYS A 74 3.76 1.84 4.85
N ALA A 75 4.24 0.65 5.25
CA ALA A 75 5.40 0.00 4.66
C ALA A 75 4.98 -0.92 3.51
N PHE A 76 5.40 -0.61 2.28
CA PHE A 76 5.09 -1.41 1.08
C PHE A 76 6.16 -2.45 0.74
N ASN A 77 7.29 -2.43 1.45
CA ASN A 77 8.39 -3.37 1.31
C ASN A 77 8.72 -4.00 2.69
N LYS A 78 9.01 -5.30 2.68
CA LYS A 78 9.39 -6.07 3.87
C LYS A 78 10.64 -5.51 4.56
N LYS A 79 11.63 -5.04 3.80
CA LYS A 79 12.85 -4.47 4.38
C LYS A 79 12.56 -3.17 5.15
N VAL A 80 11.72 -2.30 4.57
CA VAL A 80 11.22 -1.11 5.24
C VAL A 80 10.53 -1.52 6.54
N LEU A 81 9.58 -2.46 6.48
CA LEU A 81 8.87 -2.98 7.65
C LEU A 81 9.85 -3.45 8.75
N GLU A 82 10.84 -4.26 8.40
CA GLU A 82 11.87 -4.78 9.32
C GLU A 82 12.69 -3.66 9.96
N ILE A 83 12.94 -2.56 9.26
CA ILE A 83 13.64 -1.38 9.81
C ILE A 83 12.72 -0.63 10.78
N VAL A 84 11.46 -0.36 10.42
CA VAL A 84 10.57 0.48 11.26
C VAL A 84 9.94 -0.26 12.44
N ILE A 85 9.87 -1.59 12.44
CA ILE A 85 9.17 -2.36 13.50
C ILE A 85 9.74 -2.16 14.90
N GLY A 86 11.02 -1.78 15.01
CA GLY A 86 11.68 -1.54 16.30
C GLY A 86 11.43 -0.15 16.89
N PHE A 87 10.75 0.74 16.17
CA PHE A 87 10.49 2.11 16.64
C PHE A 87 9.21 2.16 17.46
N GLU A 88 9.26 2.83 18.61
CA GLU A 88 8.10 3.02 19.49
C GLU A 88 7.25 4.21 19.05
N ASN A 89 6.02 4.30 19.57
CA ASN A 89 5.12 5.43 19.33
C ASN A 89 4.75 5.67 17.85
N ILE A 90 4.84 4.62 17.03
CA ILE A 90 4.35 4.61 15.65
C ILE A 90 3.25 3.56 15.48
N VAL A 91 2.33 3.80 14.55
CA VAL A 91 1.39 2.80 14.05
C VAL A 91 1.93 2.26 12.74
N LEU A 92 2.34 0.99 12.73
CA LEU A 92 2.89 0.34 11.54
C LEU A 92 1.78 -0.40 10.77
N VAL A 93 1.66 -0.10 9.47
CA VAL A 93 0.74 -0.76 8.55
C VAL A 93 1.56 -1.54 7.52
N ASP A 94 1.57 -2.87 7.67
CA ASP A 94 2.22 -3.80 6.74
C ASP A 94 1.42 -3.89 5.43
N THR A 95 1.70 -2.97 4.52
CA THR A 95 1.02 -2.93 3.22
C THR A 95 1.64 -3.93 2.24
N ALA A 96 2.87 -4.40 2.51
CA ALA A 96 3.50 -5.47 1.75
C ALA A 96 2.70 -6.78 1.87
N LYS A 97 2.24 -7.12 3.08
CA LYS A 97 1.37 -8.26 3.32
C LYS A 97 0.03 -8.14 2.60
N ILE A 98 -0.66 -7.00 2.73
CA ILE A 98 -1.94 -6.76 2.06
C ILE A 98 -1.79 -6.91 0.53
N ARG A 99 -0.72 -6.35 -0.04
CA ARG A 99 -0.41 -6.49 -1.47
C ARG A 99 -0.22 -7.96 -1.85
N SER A 100 0.51 -8.74 -1.06
CA SER A 100 0.70 -10.17 -1.32
C SER A 100 -0.60 -10.95 -1.25
N GLU A 101 -1.49 -10.64 -0.30
CA GLU A 101 -2.79 -11.29 -0.17
C GLU A 101 -3.67 -11.05 -1.40
N ILE A 102 -3.71 -9.80 -1.89
CA ILE A 102 -4.42 -9.44 -3.13
C ILE A 102 -3.87 -10.24 -4.30
N LEU A 103 -2.53 -10.27 -4.47
CA LEU A 103 -1.89 -11.01 -5.56
C LEU A 103 -2.15 -12.52 -5.48
N ASN A 104 -2.17 -13.09 -4.28
CA ASN A 104 -2.46 -14.50 -4.08
C ASN A 104 -3.90 -14.85 -4.47
N GLN A 105 -4.88 -14.01 -4.11
CA GLN A 105 -6.28 -14.20 -4.51
C GLN A 105 -6.45 -14.10 -6.04
N LEU A 106 -5.81 -13.12 -6.67
CA LEU A 106 -5.84 -12.98 -8.14
C LEU A 106 -5.18 -14.18 -8.82
N ASN A 107 -4.02 -14.62 -8.33
CA ASN A 107 -3.31 -15.78 -8.87
C ASN A 107 -4.14 -17.06 -8.74
N PHE A 108 -4.82 -17.26 -7.61
CA PHE A 108 -5.74 -18.37 -7.42
C PHE A 108 -6.85 -18.34 -8.48
N TYR A 109 -7.54 -17.21 -8.63
CA TYR A 109 -8.58 -17.06 -9.63
C TYR A 109 -8.09 -17.31 -11.06
N PHE A 110 -6.92 -16.77 -11.44
CA PHE A 110 -6.35 -16.95 -12.77
C PHE A 110 -5.93 -18.40 -13.05
N LYS A 111 -5.40 -19.11 -12.05
CA LYS A 111 -5.07 -20.54 -12.18
C LYS A 111 -6.32 -21.38 -12.40
N GLU A 112 -7.35 -21.15 -11.59
CA GLU A 112 -8.61 -21.90 -11.67
C GLU A 112 -9.40 -21.61 -12.95
N THR A 113 -9.35 -20.38 -13.47
CA THR A 113 -10.25 -19.94 -14.56
C THR A 113 -9.57 -19.86 -15.93
N ILE A 114 -8.33 -19.36 -15.98
CA ILE A 114 -7.67 -18.95 -17.24
C ILE A 114 -6.57 -19.93 -17.65
N LEU A 115 -5.80 -20.44 -16.69
CA LEU A 115 -4.66 -21.32 -16.97
C LEU A 115 -5.06 -22.80 -17.04
N SER A 116 -6.08 -23.22 -16.28
CA SER A 116 -6.67 -24.57 -16.33
C SER A 116 -7.42 -24.85 -17.64
N THR A 117 -8.05 -23.84 -18.25
CA THR A 117 -8.78 -23.94 -19.53
C THR A 117 -7.88 -24.21 -20.74
N ARG A 118 -6.55 -24.10 -20.60
CA ARG A 118 -5.60 -24.36 -21.69
C ARG A 118 -5.05 -25.79 -21.72
N LEU A 119 -5.44 -26.66 -20.78
CA LEU A 119 -4.92 -28.02 -20.63
C LEU A 119 -5.94 -29.13 -20.93
N SER A 120 -7.02 -28.88 -21.67
CA SER A 120 -7.78 -29.98 -22.27
C SER A 120 -7.00 -30.52 -23.48
N PRO A 121 -6.45 -31.76 -23.43
CA PRO A 121 -5.88 -32.38 -24.62
C PRO A 121 -7.04 -32.70 -25.55
N SER A 122 -6.92 -32.30 -26.81
CA SER A 122 -7.72 -32.86 -27.89
C SER A 122 -7.46 -34.37 -27.94
N ILE A 123 -8.29 -35.14 -27.24
CA ILE A 123 -8.38 -36.58 -27.41
C ILE A 123 -8.84 -36.82 -28.84
N GLY A 124 -7.89 -37.22 -29.69
CA GLY A 124 -8.14 -37.65 -31.04
C GLY A 124 -8.95 -38.94 -31.02
N TYR A 125 -10.18 -38.88 -31.53
CA TYR A 125 -10.87 -40.08 -31.97
C TYR A 125 -10.33 -40.48 -33.34
N LYS A 126 -9.40 -41.43 -33.33
CA LYS A 126 -9.16 -42.32 -34.45
C LYS A 126 -10.39 -43.21 -34.63
N GLY A 127 -10.97 -43.16 -35.83
CA GLY A 127 -11.57 -44.31 -36.48
C GLY A 127 -12.96 -44.73 -36.02
N LEU A 128 -13.96 -44.38 -36.84
CA LEU A 128 -14.89 -45.38 -37.33
C LEU A 128 -15.35 -44.97 -38.73
N LEU A 129 -14.76 -45.64 -39.73
CA LEU A 129 -15.39 -45.82 -41.03
C LEU A 129 -16.75 -46.48 -40.79
N PHE A 130 -17.83 -45.82 -41.20
CA PHE A 130 -18.97 -46.54 -41.76
C PHE A 130 -19.16 -46.07 -43.19
N ARG A 131 -18.82 -46.98 -44.10
CA ARG A 131 -19.32 -47.05 -45.46
C ARG A 131 -20.78 -47.51 -45.42
N CYS A 132 -21.53 -47.04 -46.41
CA CYS A 132 -22.93 -47.30 -46.77
C CYS A 132 -23.94 -46.36 -46.09
#